data_AF-A0A0D6PG25-F1
#
_entry.id   AF-A0A0D6PG25-F1
#
_cell.length_a   1.000
_cell.length_b   1.000
_cell.length_c   1.000
_cell.angle_alpha   90.00
_cell.angle_beta   90.00
_cell.angle_gamma   90.00
#
_symmetry.space_group_name_H-M   'P 1'
#
loop_
_entity.id
_entity.type
_entity.pdbx_description
1 polymer ?
#
loop_
_entity_poly.entity_id
_entity_poly.type
_entity_poly.pdbx_seq_one_letter_code
_entity_poly.pdbx_strand_id
1 'polypeptide(L)' 'MTAASHSIPLGTKVRVAMLEDPSRSVVVKVNDCMPHNGRLLDLSEGAARDLGMISQGIAQVSVTPVKLVDAD' A
#
# COMPACT_ATOMS: atom_id res chain seq x y z
N MET A 1 1.23 -5.50 8.42
CA MET A 1 1.13 -5.47 6.95
C MET A 1 2.15 -4.49 6.40
N THR A 2 2.84 -4.81 5.30
CA THR A 2 3.99 -4.04 4.81
C THR A 2 3.96 -3.81 3.29
N ALA A 3 4.78 -2.87 2.83
CA ALA A 3 4.98 -2.55 1.41
C ALA A 3 6.43 -2.11 1.12
N ALA A 4 6.85 -2.28 -0.14
CA ALA A 4 8.06 -1.68 -0.69
C ALA A 4 7.71 -0.47 -1.55
N SER A 5 8.52 0.59 -1.54
CA SER A 5 8.34 1.74 -2.44
C SER A 5 9.67 2.40 -2.77
N HIS A 6 9.80 2.96 -3.97
CA HIS A 6 10.97 3.77 -4.31
C HIS A 6 10.86 5.20 -3.78
N SER A 7 9.64 5.76 -3.67
CA SER A 7 9.44 7.20 -3.41
C SER A 7 8.91 7.52 -2.01
N ILE A 8 8.38 6.53 -1.29
CA ILE A 8 7.84 6.73 0.06
C ILE A 8 8.93 6.39 1.09
N PRO A 9 9.24 7.28 2.05
CA PRO A 9 10.27 7.01 3.06
C PRO A 9 9.97 5.77 3.91
N LEU A 10 11.03 5.02 4.23
CA LEU A 10 10.97 3.89 5.16
C LEU A 10 10.38 4.33 6.50
N GLY A 11 9.51 3.49 7.07
CA GLY A 11 8.81 3.76 8.31
C GLY A 11 7.46 4.46 8.16
N THR A 12 7.18 5.05 6.99
CA THR A 12 5.90 5.73 6.73
C THR A 12 4.74 4.72 6.76
N LYS A 13 3.68 5.03 7.51
CA LYS A 13 2.39 4.33 7.40
C LYS A 13 1.51 5.03 6.36
N VAL A 14 1.00 4.25 5.42
CA VAL A 14 0.10 4.74 4.37
C VAL A 14 -1.16 3.89 4.31
N ARG A 15 -2.29 4.53 4.03
CA ARG A 15 -3.51 3.86 3.62
C ARG A 15 -3.45 3.69 2.10
N VAL A 16 -3.58 2.45 1.64
CA VAL A 16 -3.68 2.06 0.24
C VAL A 16 -5.12 1.66 -0.02
N ALA A 17 -5.80 2.32 -0.94
CA ALA A 17 -7.19 2.02 -1.28
C ALA A 17 -7.35 1.78 -2.78
N MET A 18 -8.19 0.83 -3.16
CA MET A 18 -8.49 0.57 -4.57
C MET A 18 -9.12 1.80 -5.22
N LEU A 19 -8.68 2.14 -6.43
CA LEU A 19 -9.24 3.29 -7.15
C LEU A 19 -10.70 3.08 -7.55
N GLU A 20 -11.06 1.83 -7.89
CA GLU A 20 -12.42 1.41 -8.26
C GLU A 20 -13.40 1.38 -7.08
N ASP A 21 -12.90 1.14 -5.87
CA ASP A 21 -13.69 1.05 -4.64
C ASP A 21 -12.84 1.45 -3.42
N PRO A 22 -12.90 2.72 -2.99
CA PRO A 22 -12.10 3.21 -1.87
C PRO A 22 -12.40 2.55 -0.52
N SER A 23 -13.54 1.85 -0.38
CA SER A 23 -13.86 1.11 0.85
C SER A 23 -12.93 -0.09 1.05
N ARG A 24 -12.43 -0.66 -0.05
CA ARG A 24 -11.37 -1.67 -0.06
C ARG A 24 -10.04 -0.97 0.15
N SER A 25 -9.60 -0.92 1.40
CA SER A 25 -8.36 -0.29 1.78
C SER A 25 -7.60 -1.06 2.86
N VAL A 26 -6.30 -0.85 2.90
CA VAL A 26 -5.38 -1.46 3.88
C VAL A 26 -4.35 -0.43 4.34
N VAL A 27 -4.03 -0.43 5.63
CA VAL A 27 -2.92 0.38 6.16
C VAL A 27 -1.66 -0.47 6.21
N VAL A 28 -0.60 0.01 5.56
CA VAL A 28 0.70 -0.68 5.50
C VAL A 28 1.81 0.24 5.98
N LYS A 29 2.86 -0.37 6.53
CA LYS A 29 4.14 0.31 6.79
C LYS A 29 5.07 0.07 5.61
N VAL A 30 5.65 1.13 5.06
CA VAL A 30 6.74 0.99 4.09
C VAL A 30 7.99 0.55 4.84
N ASN A 31 8.49 -0.63 4.52
CA ASN A 31 9.63 -1.24 5.22
C ASN A 31 10.74 -1.69 4.28
N ASP A 32 10.58 -1.49 2.98
CA ASP A 32 11.56 -1.86 1.98
C ASP A 32 11.59 -0.85 0.82
N CYS A 33 12.72 -0.80 0.13
CA CYS A 33 12.93 0.02 -1.05
C CYS A 33 12.92 -0.87 -2.29
N MET A 34 12.21 -0.47 -3.34
CA MET A 34 12.19 -1.17 -4.62
C MET A 34 12.82 -0.32 -5.73
N PRO A 35 13.33 -0.92 -6.83
CA PRO A 35 13.80 -0.17 -8.01
C PRO A 35 12.68 0.65 -8.68
N HIS A 36 13.05 1.71 -9.40
CA HIS A 36 12.11 2.47 -10.23
C HIS A 36 11.69 1.62 -11.44
N ASN A 37 10.51 1.01 -11.38
CA ASN A 37 10.01 0.11 -12.43
C ASN A 37 8.58 0.46 -12.90
N GLY A 38 8.14 1.70 -12.65
CA GLY A 38 6.81 2.18 -13.03
C GLY A 38 5.69 1.83 -12.04
N ARG A 39 5.97 1.08 -10.97
CA ARG A 39 5.03 0.83 -9.87
C ARG A 39 5.27 1.81 -8.72
N LEU A 40 4.18 2.24 -8.08
CA LEU A 40 4.23 3.14 -6.93
C LEU A 40 4.71 2.43 -5.66
N LEU A 41 4.19 1.22 -5.42
CA LEU A 41 4.54 0.35 -4.30
C LEU A 41 4.21 -1.11 -4.62
N ASP A 42 4.91 -2.02 -3.95
CA ASP A 42 4.62 -3.45 -3.94
C ASP A 42 4.10 -3.86 -2.56
N LEU A 43 2.92 -4.47 -2.51
CA LEU A 43 2.32 -4.94 -1.27
C LEU A 43 2.87 -6.33 -0.89
N SER A 44 3.06 -6.55 0.42
CA SER A 44 3.18 -7.92 0.95
C SER A 44 1.95 -8.77 0.56
N GLU A 45 2.11 -10.09 0.44
CA GLU A 45 1.00 -10.97 0.05
C GLU A 45 -0.22 -10.80 0.97
N GLY A 46 -0.01 -10.69 2.29
CA GLY A 46 -1.10 -10.42 3.24
C GLY A 46 -1.83 -9.10 2.94
N ALA A 47 -1.09 -8.03 2.62
CA ALA A 47 -1.70 -6.75 2.27
C ALA A 47 -2.48 -6.80 0.96
N ALA A 48 -1.95 -7.51 -0.04
CA ALA A 48 -2.67 -7.73 -1.29
C ALA A 48 -3.93 -8.59 -1.11
N ARG A 49 -3.90 -9.56 -0.18
CA ARG A 49 -5.04 -10.42 0.16
C ARG A 49 -6.15 -9.61 0.85
N ASP A 50 -5.81 -8.80 1.85
CA ASP A 50 -6.80 -7.98 2.56
C ASP A 50 -7.37 -6.86 1.68
N LEU A 51 -6.57 -6.33 0.75
CA LEU A 51 -7.05 -5.41 -0.29
C LEU A 51 -7.93 -6.13 -1.35
N GLY A 52 -7.85 -7.46 -1.43
CA GLY A 52 -8.58 -8.27 -2.39
C GLY A 52 -8.03 -8.20 -3.83
N MET A 53 -6.72 -7.97 -3.99
CA MET A 53 -6.10 -7.78 -5.32
C MET A 53 -5.29 -8.97 -5.83
N ILE A 54 -5.20 -10.07 -5.06
CA ILE A 54 -4.34 -11.23 -5.39
C ILE A 54 -4.59 -11.75 -6.80
N SER A 55 -5.86 -11.90 -7.22
CA SER A 55 -6.20 -12.41 -8.55
C SER A 55 -5.96 -11.40 -9.68
N GLN A 56 -5.93 -10.10 -9.38
CA GLN A 56 -5.66 -9.04 -10.35
C GLN A 56 -4.16 -8.92 -10.64
N GLY A 57 -3.31 -9.22 -9.65
CA GLY A 57 -1.86 -9.10 -9.72
C GLY A 57 -1.37 -7.65 -9.64
N ILE A 58 -1.88 -6.77 -10.52
CA ILE A 58 -1.61 -5.33 -10.54
C ILE A 58 -2.93 -4.57 -10.49
N ALA A 59 -3.00 -3.54 -9.65
CA ALA A 59 -4.18 -2.70 -9.49
C ALA A 59 -3.81 -1.22 -9.43
N GLN A 60 -4.75 -0.35 -9.83
CA GLN A 60 -4.64 1.08 -9.59
C GLN A 60 -5.14 1.40 -8.19
N VAL A 61 -4.33 2.15 -7.43
CA VAL A 61 -4.60 2.47 -6.04
C VAL A 61 -4.37 3.95 -5.77
N SER A 62 -5.09 4.47 -4.77
CA SER A 62 -4.74 5.73 -4.11
C SER A 62 -3.92 5.44 -2.86
N VAL A 63 -2.95 6.32 -2.57
CA VAL A 63 -2.05 6.18 -1.42
C VAL A 63 -2.03 7.48 -0.64
N THR A 64 -2.34 7.40 0.66
CA THR A 64 -2.40 8.57 1.54
C THR A 64 -1.63 8.32 2.84
N PRO A 65 -0.81 9.26 3.33
CA PRO A 65 -0.18 9.14 4.65
C PRO A 65 -1.24 9.05 5.75
N VAL A 66 -1.06 8.13 6.70
CA VAL A 66 -1.91 8.08 7.90
C VAL A 66 -1.34 9.05 8.93
N LYS A 67 -2.15 9.99 9.43
CA LYS A 67 -1.74 10.85 10.55
C LYS A 67 -1.67 9.99 11.81
N LEU A 68 -0.65 10.21 12.64
CA LEU A 68 -0.38 9.46 13.88
C LEU A 68 -1.47 9.56 14.98
N VAL A 69 -2.65 10.09 14.67
CA VAL A 69 -3.82 10.15 15.55
C VAL A 69 -4.82 9.02 15.33
N ASP A 70 -4.72 8.27 14.23
CA ASP A 70 -5.69 7.23 13.87
C ASP A 70 -5.13 5.82 14.09
N ALA A 71 -4.63 5.54 15.29
CA ALA A 71 -4.26 4.19 15.71
C ALA A 71 -5.10 3.82 16.95
N ASP A 72 -6.36 3.51 16.70
CA ASP A 72 -7.21 2.72 17.62
C ASP A 72 -6.92 1.22 17.43
#